data_AF-G3IM08-F1
#
_entry.id   AF-G3IM08-F1
#
_cell.length_a   1.000
_cell.length_b   1.000
_cell.length_c   1.000
_cell.angle_alpha   90.00
_cell.angle_beta   90.00
_cell.angle_gamma   90.00
#
_symmetry.space_group_name_H-M   'P 1'
#
loop_
_entity.id
_entity.type
_entity.pdbx_description
1 polymer ?
#
loop_
_entity_poly.entity_id
_entity_poly.type
_entity_poly.pdbx_seq_one_letter_code
_entity_poly.pdbx_strand_id
1 'polypeptide(L)'
;MTEFFHECTTNERKREIEELLNNFAQQVGAWRFCLYFLSSTRNDYVMMYSLTVFENLINKMWLGVPSQDKMEIRSCLPKLLLAHHKTLPYFIRNKLCKVIVDIGRQDWPMFYHDFFTNILQLIQSPVTTPLGLIMLKTTSEELACPREDLSVARKEELRKLLLDQVQTVLGLLTGILETVWDKHSVTAATPPPSPTSGESGDLLSNLLQSPSSAKLLPQPIPVLDVESEYVCSLALECLAHLFSWIPLSASITPSLLTTIFHFARFGCDTRARKMASVNGSSQNCVLGQERGRLGVLAMSCINELMSKNCVPMEFEEYLLRMFQQTFYLLQKITKDNNAHTVKSRLEELDESYIEKFTDFLRLFVSVHLRRIESYSQFPVVEFLTLLFKYTFHQVKAQTGLPFLDRASFLFLGKRAPHPTPSISSSLYYRTINAFSLSKSPGL
;
A
#
# COMPACT_ATOMS: atom_id res chain seq x y z
N MET A 1 31.92 -17.58 -10.49
CA MET A 1 30.92 -16.50 -10.65
C MET A 1 31.26 -15.54 -11.79
N THR A 2 32.43 -14.89 -11.81
CA THR A 2 32.81 -13.98 -12.91
C THR A 2 32.81 -14.68 -14.28
N GLU A 3 33.43 -15.86 -14.37
CA GLU A 3 33.41 -16.68 -15.58
C GLU A 3 31.99 -17.10 -15.97
N PHE A 4 31.15 -17.46 -15.01
CA PHE A 4 29.76 -17.89 -15.26
C PHE A 4 28.92 -16.82 -15.96
N PHE A 5 29.09 -15.55 -15.59
CA PHE A 5 28.34 -14.43 -16.16
C PHE A 5 29.05 -13.72 -17.32
N HIS A 6 30.20 -14.22 -17.77
CA HIS A 6 30.91 -13.64 -18.91
C HIS A 6 30.21 -14.01 -20.24
N GLU A 7 30.12 -13.05 -21.18
CA GLU A 7 29.37 -13.20 -22.43
C GLU A 7 29.90 -14.34 -23.31
N CYS A 8 31.21 -14.58 -23.30
CA CYS A 8 31.85 -15.63 -24.10
C CYS A 8 31.80 -17.02 -23.47
N THR A 9 31.19 -17.20 -22.29
CA THR A 9 31.16 -18.50 -21.62
C THR A 9 30.11 -19.41 -22.23
N THR A 10 30.52 -20.57 -22.73
CA THR A 10 29.64 -21.55 -23.37
C THR A 10 28.64 -22.15 -22.39
N ASN A 11 27.52 -22.69 -22.92
CA ASN A 11 26.49 -23.30 -22.08
C ASN A 11 27.00 -24.56 -21.36
N GLU A 12 27.86 -25.33 -22.03
CA GLU A 12 28.53 -26.49 -21.45
C GLU A 12 29.38 -26.06 -20.25
N ARG A 13 30.18 -25.01 -20.41
CA ARG A 13 31.03 -24.49 -19.34
C ARG A 13 30.21 -23.91 -18.18
N LYS A 14 29.08 -23.25 -18.47
CA LYS A 14 28.16 -22.76 -17.43
C LYS A 14 27.61 -23.92 -16.58
N ARG A 15 27.23 -25.04 -17.20
CA ARG A 15 26.77 -26.25 -16.48
C ARG A 15 27.85 -26.84 -15.59
N GLU A 16 29.09 -26.94 -16.08
CA GLU A 16 30.22 -27.41 -15.27
C GLU A 16 30.44 -26.51 -14.04
N ILE A 17 30.36 -25.19 -14.22
CA ILE A 17 30.50 -24.25 -13.11
C ILE A 17 29.33 -24.38 -12.12
N GLU A 18 28.09 -24.56 -12.60
CA GLU A 18 26.93 -24.82 -11.75
C GLU A 18 27.10 -26.10 -10.91
N GLU A 19 27.59 -27.18 -11.52
CA GLU A 19 27.86 -28.43 -10.80
C GLU A 19 28.92 -28.23 -9.71
N LEU A 20 30.01 -27.52 -10.00
CA LEU A 20 31.03 -27.19 -9.00
C LEU A 20 30.47 -26.37 -7.83
N LEU A 21 29.63 -25.37 -8.12
CA LEU A 21 28.98 -24.54 -7.11
C LEU A 21 27.99 -25.36 -6.28
N ASN A 22 27.15 -26.17 -6.92
CA ASN A 22 26.22 -27.07 -6.23
C ASN A 22 26.96 -28.04 -5.30
N ASN A 23 28.08 -28.62 -5.74
CA ASN A 23 28.92 -29.48 -4.92
C ASN A 23 29.50 -28.72 -3.71
N PHE A 24 29.96 -27.48 -3.90
CA PHE A 24 30.40 -26.63 -2.79
C PHE A 24 29.28 -26.37 -1.78
N ALA A 25 28.08 -26.01 -2.25
CA ALA A 25 26.95 -25.68 -1.38
C ALA A 25 26.48 -26.87 -0.51
N GLN A 26 26.76 -28.10 -0.93
CA GLN A 26 26.44 -29.32 -0.20
C GLN A 26 27.50 -29.69 0.86
N GLN A 27 28.67 -29.06 0.85
CA GLN A 27 29.73 -29.36 1.82
C GLN A 27 29.33 -28.94 3.23
N VAL A 28 29.66 -29.78 4.22
CA VAL A 28 29.46 -29.47 5.63
C VAL A 28 30.26 -28.22 5.99
N GLY A 29 29.60 -27.21 6.56
CA GLY A 29 30.24 -25.95 6.94
C GLY A 29 30.46 -24.95 5.79
N ALA A 30 29.98 -25.23 4.57
CA ALA A 30 30.06 -24.29 3.43
C ALA A 30 29.54 -22.88 3.77
N TRP A 31 28.52 -22.82 4.63
CA TRP A 31 27.92 -21.59 5.11
C TRP A 31 28.92 -20.64 5.80
N ARG A 32 29.98 -21.17 6.45
CA ARG A 32 31.03 -20.34 7.08
C ARG A 32 31.85 -19.59 6.04
N PHE A 33 32.18 -20.22 4.92
CA PHE A 33 32.82 -19.55 3.79
C PHE A 33 31.89 -18.51 3.18
N CYS A 34 30.61 -18.83 3.01
CA CYS A 34 29.60 -17.86 2.55
C CYS A 34 29.50 -16.65 3.48
N LEU A 35 29.54 -16.84 4.79
CA LEU A 35 29.58 -15.74 5.76
C LEU A 35 30.81 -14.84 5.55
N TYR A 36 31.99 -15.45 5.41
CA TYR A 36 33.22 -14.73 5.11
C TYR A 36 33.15 -13.97 3.78
N PHE A 37 32.57 -14.57 2.73
CA PHE A 37 32.42 -13.91 1.45
C PHE A 37 31.51 -12.69 1.55
N LEU A 38 30.40 -12.79 2.31
CA LEU A 38 29.48 -11.67 2.50
C LEU A 38 30.12 -10.46 3.20
N SER A 39 31.10 -10.66 4.08
CA SER A 39 31.83 -9.57 4.74
C SER A 39 32.98 -9.01 3.90
N SER A 40 33.55 -9.81 3.00
CA SER A 40 34.86 -9.52 2.39
C SER A 40 34.80 -9.18 0.91
N THR A 41 33.78 -9.67 0.19
CA THR A 41 33.66 -9.44 -1.26
C THR A 41 32.97 -8.12 -1.59
N ARG A 42 33.20 -7.62 -2.80
CA ARG A 42 32.39 -6.55 -3.43
C ARG A 42 31.63 -7.05 -4.66
N ASN A 43 31.71 -8.34 -4.95
CA ASN A 43 31.07 -8.94 -6.11
C ASN A 43 29.64 -9.36 -5.78
N ASP A 44 28.66 -8.67 -6.36
CA ASP A 44 27.23 -8.90 -6.13
C ASP A 44 26.79 -10.33 -6.45
N TYR A 45 27.38 -10.96 -7.47
CA TYR A 45 27.09 -12.35 -7.81
C TYR A 45 27.55 -13.31 -6.71
N VAL A 46 28.71 -13.07 -6.11
CA VAL A 46 29.23 -13.88 -5.00
C VAL A 46 28.37 -13.67 -3.75
N MET A 47 27.93 -12.44 -3.47
CA MET A 47 27.02 -12.14 -2.36
C MET A 47 25.66 -12.86 -2.56
N MET A 48 25.05 -12.73 -3.74
CA MET A 48 23.78 -13.39 -4.05
C MET A 48 23.91 -14.91 -3.94
N TYR A 49 24.96 -15.49 -4.49
CA TYR A 49 25.21 -16.92 -4.38
C TYR A 49 25.34 -17.35 -2.90
N SER A 50 26.11 -16.62 -2.11
CA SER A 50 26.29 -16.88 -0.68
C SER A 50 24.96 -16.83 0.08
N LEU A 51 24.10 -15.85 -0.21
CA LEU A 51 22.76 -15.77 0.38
C LEU A 51 21.84 -16.90 -0.08
N THR A 52 21.96 -17.37 -1.33
CA THR A 52 21.21 -18.54 -1.83
C THR A 52 21.66 -19.83 -1.16
N VAL A 53 22.94 -19.97 -0.81
CA VAL A 53 23.42 -21.10 0.01
C VAL A 53 22.77 -21.08 1.38
N PHE A 54 22.72 -19.92 2.06
CA PHE A 54 22.00 -19.78 3.33
C PHE A 54 20.51 -20.10 3.21
N GLU A 55 19.84 -19.54 2.21
CA GLU A 55 18.41 -19.80 1.95
C GLU A 55 18.12 -21.29 1.76
N ASN A 56 18.94 -22.01 0.99
CA ASN A 56 18.78 -23.45 0.81
C ASN A 56 19.05 -24.22 2.10
N LEU A 57 20.09 -23.86 2.85
CA LEU A 57 20.41 -24.46 4.14
C LEU A 57 19.24 -24.33 5.12
N ILE A 58 18.65 -23.14 5.23
CA ILE A 58 17.56 -22.84 6.17
C ILE A 58 16.23 -23.45 5.72
N ASN A 59 15.92 -23.44 4.42
CA ASN A 59 14.63 -23.95 3.97
C ASN A 59 14.61 -25.48 3.78
N LYS A 60 15.76 -26.12 3.55
CA LYS A 60 15.80 -27.57 3.21
C LYS A 60 16.52 -28.43 4.22
N MET A 61 17.53 -27.90 4.91
CA MET A 61 18.44 -28.71 5.74
C MET A 61 18.46 -28.26 7.20
N TRP A 62 17.64 -27.30 7.59
CA TRP A 62 17.72 -26.64 8.90
C TRP A 62 17.61 -27.61 10.08
N LEU A 63 16.71 -28.59 10.01
CA LEU A 63 16.57 -29.59 11.09
C LEU A 63 17.88 -30.35 11.35
N GLY A 64 18.66 -30.64 10.31
CA GLY A 64 19.94 -31.35 10.40
C GLY A 64 21.13 -30.48 10.80
N VAL A 65 20.99 -29.15 10.85
CA VAL A 65 22.10 -28.25 11.24
C VAL A 65 22.33 -28.35 12.75
N PRO A 66 23.60 -28.50 13.21
CA PRO A 66 23.92 -28.52 14.63
C PRO A 66 23.46 -27.25 15.38
N SER A 67 23.02 -27.40 16.62
CA SER A 67 22.49 -26.28 17.43
C SER A 67 23.47 -25.11 17.60
N GLN A 68 24.77 -25.40 17.70
CA GLN A 68 25.83 -24.39 17.78
C GLN A 68 25.92 -23.57 16.48
N ASP A 69 25.90 -24.25 15.33
CA ASP A 69 25.89 -23.60 14.02
C ASP A 69 24.62 -22.75 13.82
N LYS A 70 23.45 -23.26 14.21
CA LYS A 70 22.20 -22.47 14.18
C LYS A 70 22.31 -21.20 14.99
N MET A 71 22.86 -21.28 16.20
CA MET A 71 23.06 -20.13 17.08
C MET A 71 24.02 -19.12 16.47
N GLU A 72 25.12 -19.58 15.88
CA GLU A 72 26.09 -18.72 15.22
C GLU A 72 25.47 -18.00 14.01
N ILE A 73 24.75 -18.72 13.15
CA ILE A 73 24.03 -18.14 12.00
C ILE A 73 23.00 -17.08 12.48
N ARG A 74 22.21 -17.41 13.51
CA ARG A 74 21.23 -16.49 14.13
C ARG A 74 21.85 -15.21 14.69
N SER A 75 23.08 -15.29 15.22
CA SER A 75 23.79 -14.13 15.75
C SER A 75 24.47 -13.31 14.65
N CYS A 76 25.10 -13.97 13.68
CA CYS A 76 25.99 -13.32 12.72
C CYS A 76 25.25 -12.59 11.58
N LEU A 77 24.19 -13.18 11.01
CA LEU A 77 23.49 -12.56 9.88
C LEU A 77 22.81 -11.23 10.24
N PRO A 78 22.10 -11.08 11.37
CA PRO A 78 21.56 -9.78 11.77
C PRO A 78 22.66 -8.74 12.05
N LYS A 79 23.78 -9.15 12.67
CA LYS A 79 24.93 -8.25 12.90
C LYS A 79 25.51 -7.74 11.59
N LEU A 80 25.71 -8.63 10.62
CA LEU A 80 26.18 -8.27 9.28
C LEU A 80 25.20 -7.30 8.60
N LEU A 81 23.89 -7.57 8.66
CA LEU A 81 22.87 -6.71 8.10
C LEU A 81 22.96 -5.31 8.71
N LEU A 82 23.00 -5.19 10.04
CA LEU A 82 23.06 -3.88 10.71
C LEU A 82 24.36 -3.14 10.42
N ALA A 83 25.50 -3.84 10.33
CA ALA A 83 26.78 -3.21 10.01
C ALA A 83 26.82 -2.63 8.58
N HIS A 84 26.16 -3.28 7.61
CA HIS A 84 26.34 -2.99 6.18
C HIS A 84 25.06 -2.58 5.43
N HIS A 85 23.89 -2.46 6.07
CA HIS A 85 22.61 -2.18 5.40
C HIS A 85 22.59 -0.91 4.54
N LYS A 86 23.45 0.08 4.84
CA LYS A 86 23.58 1.32 4.05
C LYS A 86 24.49 1.17 2.83
N THR A 87 25.44 0.24 2.86
CA THR A 87 26.44 0.04 1.81
C THR A 87 26.08 -1.08 0.85
N LEU A 88 25.25 -2.05 1.29
CA LEU A 88 24.82 -3.16 0.47
C LEU A 88 23.87 -2.69 -0.65
N PRO A 89 24.00 -3.23 -1.88
CA PRO A 89 22.99 -3.04 -2.91
C PRO A 89 21.62 -3.49 -2.43
N TYR A 90 20.56 -2.81 -2.88
CA TYR A 90 19.19 -3.01 -2.37
C TYR A 90 18.74 -4.48 -2.45
N PHE A 91 19.07 -5.17 -3.55
CA PHE A 91 18.65 -6.56 -3.78
C PHE A 91 19.42 -7.55 -2.88
N ILE A 92 20.69 -7.29 -2.58
CA ILE A 92 21.48 -8.07 -1.61
C ILE A 92 20.92 -7.87 -0.20
N ARG A 93 20.70 -6.61 0.20
CA ARG A 93 20.14 -6.25 1.50
C ARG A 93 18.78 -6.92 1.72
N ASN A 94 17.88 -6.83 0.74
CA ASN A 94 16.55 -7.42 0.83
C ASN A 94 16.62 -8.95 0.85
N LYS A 95 17.53 -9.57 0.08
CA LYS A 95 17.77 -11.01 0.14
C LYS A 95 18.30 -11.45 1.51
N LEU A 96 19.19 -10.68 2.13
CA LEU A 96 19.68 -10.94 3.50
C LEU A 96 18.56 -10.80 4.53
N CYS A 97 17.69 -9.79 4.42
CA CYS A 97 16.49 -9.68 5.26
C CYS A 97 15.62 -10.93 5.12
N LYS A 98 15.36 -11.38 3.89
CA LYS A 98 14.60 -12.60 3.61
C LYS A 98 15.22 -13.84 4.25
N VAL A 99 16.53 -14.02 4.14
CA VAL A 99 17.25 -15.14 4.80
C VAL A 99 17.07 -15.09 6.32
N ILE A 100 17.14 -13.91 6.94
CA ILE A 100 16.91 -13.76 8.40
C ILE A 100 15.45 -14.09 8.77
N VAL A 101 14.49 -13.70 7.92
CA VAL A 101 13.07 -14.03 8.10
C VAL A 101 12.83 -15.54 7.95
N ASP A 102 13.50 -16.22 7.01
CA ASP A 102 13.42 -17.68 6.87
C ASP A 102 13.86 -18.39 8.15
N ILE A 103 14.86 -17.86 8.86
CA ILE A 103 15.25 -18.39 10.17
C ILE A 103 14.12 -18.18 11.18
N GLY A 104 13.54 -16.98 11.24
CA GLY A 104 12.37 -16.70 12.10
C GLY A 104 11.21 -17.65 11.82
N ARG A 105 10.92 -17.92 10.54
CA ARG A 105 9.92 -18.88 10.08
C ARG A 105 10.16 -20.28 10.67
N GLN A 106 11.41 -20.72 10.83
CA GLN A 106 11.74 -22.02 11.42
C GLN A 106 11.79 -22.00 12.97
N ASP A 107 12.38 -20.96 13.57
CA ASP A 107 12.82 -20.99 14.97
C ASP A 107 12.06 -20.04 15.92
N TRP A 108 11.28 -19.08 15.41
CA TRP A 108 10.52 -18.15 16.26
C TRP A 108 9.26 -18.83 16.83
N PRO A 109 8.97 -18.78 18.13
CA PRO A 109 9.65 -18.01 19.18
C PRO A 109 10.67 -18.85 19.96
N MET A 110 10.56 -20.18 19.94
CA MET A 110 11.24 -21.09 20.89
C MET A 110 12.77 -21.06 20.83
N PHE A 111 13.35 -20.88 19.65
CA PHE A 111 14.81 -20.83 19.48
C PHE A 111 15.30 -19.46 19.03
N TYR A 112 14.41 -18.58 18.58
CA TYR A 112 14.72 -17.22 18.16
C TYR A 112 13.76 -16.20 18.79
N HIS A 113 13.75 -16.15 20.13
CA HIS A 113 12.82 -15.35 20.94
C HIS A 113 12.74 -13.87 20.51
N ASP A 114 13.89 -13.23 20.31
CA ASP A 114 13.96 -11.80 20.01
C ASP A 114 13.73 -11.45 18.53
N PHE A 115 13.38 -12.43 17.69
CA PHE A 115 13.24 -12.21 16.24
C PHE A 115 12.29 -11.05 15.92
N PHE A 116 11.05 -11.12 16.42
CA PHE A 116 10.03 -10.13 16.09
C PHE A 116 10.22 -8.82 16.86
N THR A 117 10.65 -8.89 18.13
CA THR A 117 10.94 -7.70 18.94
C THR A 117 12.08 -6.87 18.34
N ASN A 118 13.11 -7.50 17.77
CA ASN A 118 14.15 -6.81 17.04
C ASN A 118 13.60 -6.07 15.81
N ILE A 119 12.66 -6.65 15.06
CA ILE A 119 12.01 -5.96 13.93
C ILE A 119 11.26 -4.71 14.42
N LEU A 120 10.49 -4.83 15.51
CA LEU A 120 9.78 -3.70 16.10
C LEU A 120 10.75 -2.58 16.56
N GLN A 121 11.88 -2.93 17.16
CA GLN A 121 12.92 -1.97 17.56
C GLN A 121 13.55 -1.26 16.36
N LEU A 122 13.81 -1.98 15.25
CA LEU A 122 14.34 -1.37 14.03
C LEU A 122 13.38 -0.34 13.45
N ILE A 123 12.07 -0.61 13.48
CA ILE A 123 11.02 0.29 13.00
C ILE A 123 11.01 1.60 13.80
N GLN A 124 11.22 1.53 15.13
CA GLN A 124 11.14 2.67 16.03
C GLN A 124 12.35 3.63 15.94
N SER A 125 13.47 3.19 15.39
CA SER A 125 14.68 4.02 15.25
C SER A 125 14.76 4.66 13.86
N PRO A 126 14.79 6.00 13.73
CA PRO A 126 14.73 6.70 12.44
C PRO A 126 15.76 6.21 11.40
N VAL A 127 16.96 5.85 11.86
CA VAL A 127 18.06 5.40 10.97
C VAL A 127 17.77 4.01 10.37
N THR A 128 17.04 3.17 11.10
CA THR A 128 16.75 1.78 10.73
C THR A 128 15.29 1.55 10.36
N THR A 129 14.42 2.55 10.47
CA THR A 129 13.00 2.44 10.15
C THR A 129 12.74 1.80 8.79
N PRO A 130 13.40 2.22 7.68
CA PRO A 130 13.20 1.57 6.39
C PRO A 130 13.55 0.08 6.39
N LEU A 131 14.64 -0.28 7.08
CA LEU A 131 15.08 -1.67 7.21
C LEU A 131 14.08 -2.50 8.02
N GLY A 132 13.59 -1.96 9.13
CA GLY A 132 12.56 -2.58 9.96
C GLY A 132 11.26 -2.81 9.20
N LEU A 133 10.81 -1.84 8.40
CA LEU A 133 9.61 -1.98 7.56
C LEU A 133 9.78 -3.04 6.47
N ILE A 134 10.94 -3.12 5.81
CA ILE A 134 11.26 -4.19 4.86
C ILE A 134 11.18 -5.56 5.55
N MET A 135 11.81 -5.71 6.72
CA MET A 135 11.77 -6.96 7.48
C MET A 135 10.36 -7.31 7.92
N LEU A 136 9.55 -6.34 8.36
CA LEU A 136 8.15 -6.55 8.74
C LEU A 136 7.31 -7.03 7.57
N LYS A 137 7.43 -6.39 6.40
CA LYS A 137 6.72 -6.80 5.18
C LYS A 137 7.09 -8.23 4.79
N THR A 138 8.39 -8.53 4.71
CA THR A 138 8.87 -9.89 4.39
C THR A 138 8.43 -10.92 5.43
N THR A 139 8.41 -10.55 6.71
CA THR A 139 7.89 -11.40 7.78
C THR A 139 6.41 -11.68 7.58
N SER A 140 5.62 -10.66 7.25
CA SER A 140 4.19 -10.84 6.97
C SER A 140 3.96 -11.76 5.76
N GLU A 141 4.72 -11.58 4.68
CA GLU A 141 4.62 -12.41 3.46
C GLU A 141 4.96 -13.89 3.72
N GLU A 142 6.05 -14.16 4.45
CA GLU A 142 6.55 -15.53 4.62
C GLU A 142 5.91 -16.30 5.80
N LEU A 143 5.42 -15.59 6.83
CA LEU A 143 4.86 -16.23 8.04
C LEU A 143 3.32 -16.18 8.10
N ALA A 144 2.64 -15.20 7.49
CA ALA A 144 1.17 -15.13 7.53
C ALA A 144 0.50 -16.02 6.47
N CYS A 145 1.19 -16.24 5.34
CA CYS A 145 0.79 -17.17 4.29
C CYS A 145 1.97 -18.06 3.88
N PRO A 146 2.47 -18.94 4.78
CA PRO A 146 3.66 -19.72 4.48
C PRO A 146 3.43 -20.71 3.34
N ARG A 147 4.44 -20.89 2.50
CA ARG A 147 4.48 -21.92 1.44
C ARG A 147 4.16 -23.33 1.98
N GLU A 148 3.80 -24.24 1.08
CA GLU A 148 3.32 -25.60 1.41
C GLU A 148 4.34 -26.52 2.10
N ASP A 149 5.59 -26.11 2.22
CA ASP A 149 6.71 -26.84 2.84
C ASP A 149 6.69 -26.87 4.37
N LEU A 150 5.84 -26.07 5.04
CA LEU A 150 5.66 -26.15 6.50
C LEU A 150 4.49 -27.05 6.91
N SER A 151 4.63 -27.69 8.08
CA SER A 151 3.53 -28.42 8.71
C SER A 151 2.36 -27.47 9.06
N VAL A 152 1.14 -28.00 9.03
CA VAL A 152 -0.08 -27.24 9.37
C VAL A 152 0.02 -26.64 10.78
N ALA A 153 0.51 -27.42 11.75
CA ALA A 153 0.70 -26.96 13.13
C ALA A 153 1.62 -25.74 13.21
N ARG A 154 2.73 -25.76 12.46
CA ARG A 154 3.68 -24.64 12.43
C ARG A 154 3.09 -23.39 11.79
N LYS A 155 2.30 -23.55 10.71
CA LYS A 155 1.60 -22.42 10.08
C LYS A 155 0.62 -21.75 11.02
N GLU A 156 -0.16 -22.55 11.75
CA GLU A 156 -1.13 -22.03 12.72
C GLU A 156 -0.46 -21.34 13.90
N GLU A 157 0.64 -21.91 14.42
CA GLU A 157 1.45 -21.30 15.47
C GLU A 157 1.98 -19.92 15.04
N LEU A 158 2.64 -19.84 13.88
CA LEU A 158 3.17 -18.59 13.33
C LEU A 158 2.06 -17.55 13.11
N ARG A 159 0.92 -17.97 12.57
CA ARG A 159 -0.23 -17.09 12.34
C ARG A 159 -0.77 -16.53 13.66
N LYS A 160 -0.90 -17.36 14.70
CA LYS A 160 -1.33 -16.92 16.03
C LYS A 160 -0.36 -15.89 16.63
N LEU A 161 0.94 -16.18 16.58
CA LEU A 161 1.97 -15.27 17.10
C LEU A 161 1.96 -13.92 16.36
N LEU A 162 1.75 -13.92 15.04
CA LEU A 162 1.61 -12.67 14.29
C LEU A 162 0.33 -11.91 14.66
N LEU A 163 -0.80 -12.60 14.84
CA LEU A 163 -2.07 -11.99 15.25
C LEU A 163 -1.93 -11.26 16.59
N ASP A 164 -1.20 -11.83 17.54
CA ASP A 164 -0.93 -11.22 18.85
C ASP A 164 -0.17 -9.88 18.73
N GLN A 165 0.56 -9.67 17.63
CA GLN A 165 1.36 -8.46 17.38
C GLN A 165 0.64 -7.41 16.51
N VAL A 166 -0.51 -7.74 15.91
CA VAL A 166 -1.18 -6.90 14.90
C VAL A 166 -1.47 -5.49 15.42
N GLN A 167 -1.99 -5.36 16.65
CA GLN A 167 -2.34 -4.03 17.20
C GLN A 167 -1.11 -3.14 17.37
N THR A 168 -0.02 -3.70 17.91
CA THR A 168 1.26 -3.01 18.05
C THR A 168 1.79 -2.57 16.69
N VAL A 169 1.76 -3.46 15.69
CA VAL A 169 2.24 -3.16 14.34
C VAL A 169 1.40 -2.07 13.67
N LEU A 170 0.07 -2.15 13.73
CA LEU A 170 -0.81 -1.13 13.16
C LEU A 170 -0.61 0.22 13.84
N GLY A 171 -0.42 0.25 15.16
CA GLY A 171 -0.08 1.46 15.90
C GLY A 171 1.22 2.10 15.43
N LEU A 172 2.29 1.31 15.24
CA LEU A 172 3.57 1.80 14.73
C LEU A 172 3.46 2.34 13.30
N LEU A 173 2.81 1.60 12.40
CA LEU A 173 2.62 2.02 11.00
C LEU A 173 1.80 3.31 10.91
N THR A 174 0.73 3.41 11.69
CA THR A 174 -0.09 4.62 11.78
C THR A 174 0.74 5.80 12.29
N GLY A 175 1.47 5.61 13.39
CA GLY A 175 2.29 6.65 14.00
C GLY A 175 3.41 7.15 13.08
N ILE A 176 4.03 6.27 12.29
CA ILE A 176 5.03 6.68 11.28
C ILE A 176 4.40 7.60 10.23
N LEU A 177 3.26 7.20 9.67
CA LEU A 177 2.56 7.97 8.64
C LEU A 177 2.08 9.34 9.17
N GLU A 178 1.53 9.37 10.39
CA GLU A 178 1.11 10.60 11.07
C GLU A 178 2.29 11.52 11.37
N THR A 179 3.39 10.99 11.90
CA THR A 179 4.60 11.77 12.20
C THR A 179 5.17 12.42 10.95
N VAL A 180 5.23 11.70 9.83
CA VAL A 180 5.70 12.24 8.56
C VAL A 180 4.73 13.30 8.02
N TRP A 181 3.42 13.04 8.11
CA TRP A 181 2.41 14.00 7.68
C TRP A 181 2.55 15.31 8.47
N ASP A 182 2.53 15.26 9.80
CA ASP A 182 2.56 16.44 10.66
C ASP A 182 3.85 17.24 10.51
N LYS A 183 5.00 16.56 10.41
CA LYS A 183 6.31 17.19 10.20
C LYS A 183 6.34 18.09 8.95
N HIS A 184 5.68 17.65 7.87
CA HIS A 184 5.69 18.35 6.58
C HIS A 184 4.45 19.23 6.34
N SER A 185 3.42 19.12 7.18
CA SER A 185 2.26 20.00 7.15
C SER A 185 2.53 21.37 7.79
N VAL A 186 3.40 21.43 8.81
CA VAL A 186 3.73 22.68 9.54
C VAL A 186 4.68 23.60 8.76
N THR A 187 5.61 23.05 7.99
CA THR A 187 6.59 23.81 7.19
C THR A 187 6.00 24.54 5.97
N ALA A 188 4.73 24.29 5.64
CA ALA A 188 3.99 24.99 4.58
C ALA A 188 3.28 26.28 5.06
N ALA A 189 3.37 26.64 6.34
CA ALA A 189 2.76 27.85 6.88
C ALA A 189 3.62 29.10 6.62
N THR A 190 3.47 29.71 5.45
CA THR A 190 3.70 31.16 5.30
C THR A 190 2.58 31.95 6.02
N PRO A 191 2.81 33.20 6.46
CA PRO A 191 1.86 33.96 7.29
C PRO A 191 0.48 34.14 6.62
N PRO A 192 -0.60 34.35 7.39
CA PRO A 192 -1.97 34.21 6.90
C PRO A 192 -2.28 35.21 5.78
N PRO A 193 -3.03 34.81 4.72
CA PRO A 193 -3.48 35.73 3.70
C PRO A 193 -4.58 36.65 4.27
N SER A 194 -4.52 37.93 3.91
CA SER A 194 -5.56 38.92 4.17
C SER A 194 -6.90 38.52 3.52
N PRO A 195 -8.05 38.94 4.07
CA PRO A 195 -9.36 38.48 3.63
C PRO A 195 -9.74 39.20 2.34
N THR A 196 -9.66 38.51 1.20
CA THR A 196 -10.23 39.04 -0.04
C THR A 196 -10.91 37.92 -0.83
N SER A 197 -12.23 38.10 -0.98
CA SER A 197 -13.14 37.55 -2.01
C SER A 197 -13.38 36.03 -2.07
N GLY A 198 -14.53 35.63 -1.50
CA GLY A 198 -15.55 34.85 -2.22
C GLY A 198 -15.21 33.41 -2.61
N GLU A 199 -15.05 32.52 -1.64
CA GLU A 199 -15.16 31.07 -1.89
C GLU A 199 -16.64 30.66 -1.81
N SER A 200 -17.20 30.28 -2.95
CA SER A 200 -18.48 29.57 -3.05
C SER A 200 -18.48 28.39 -2.07
N GLY A 201 -19.40 28.42 -1.11
CA GLY A 201 -19.42 27.52 0.05
C GLY A 201 -19.15 26.05 -0.28
N ASP A 202 -18.15 25.49 0.39
CA ASP A 202 -17.89 24.04 0.38
C ASP A 202 -19.14 23.33 0.90
N LEU A 203 -19.85 22.57 0.05
CA LEU A 203 -20.99 21.73 0.46
C LEU A 203 -20.64 20.82 1.65
N LEU A 204 -19.36 20.42 1.77
CA LEU A 204 -18.78 19.72 2.92
C LEU A 204 -18.89 20.51 4.23
N SER A 205 -18.70 21.84 4.23
CA SER A 205 -18.77 22.67 5.43
C SER A 205 -20.16 22.68 6.07
N ASN A 206 -21.21 22.57 5.26
CA ASN A 206 -22.59 22.43 5.74
C ASN A 206 -22.91 21.01 6.26
N LEU A 207 -22.21 19.98 5.75
CA LEU A 207 -22.30 18.58 6.21
C LEU A 207 -21.51 18.31 7.51
N LEU A 208 -20.51 19.14 7.81
CA LEU A 208 -19.57 18.96 8.93
C LEU A 208 -19.95 19.75 10.19
N GLN A 209 -21.24 19.95 10.50
CA GLN A 209 -21.72 20.68 11.69
C GLN A 209 -21.33 20.07 13.05
N SER A 210 -20.36 19.15 13.10
CA SER A 210 -19.62 18.78 14.30
C SER A 210 -18.31 19.59 14.36
N PRO A 211 -18.08 20.41 15.42
CA PRO A 211 -16.89 21.28 15.54
C PRO A 211 -15.55 20.52 15.54
N SER A 212 -15.57 19.19 15.72
CA SER A 212 -14.41 18.30 15.65
C SER A 212 -14.07 17.81 14.23
N SER A 213 -15.03 17.80 13.29
CA SER A 213 -14.87 17.20 11.96
C SER A 213 -14.40 18.19 10.89
N ALA A 214 -14.66 19.49 11.09
CA ALA A 214 -14.32 20.55 10.13
C ALA A 214 -12.81 20.82 9.98
N LYS A 215 -11.98 20.45 10.96
CA LYS A 215 -10.51 20.67 10.93
C LYS A 215 -9.72 19.62 10.12
N LEU A 216 -10.34 18.51 9.75
CA LEU A 216 -9.65 17.32 9.21
C LEU A 216 -9.53 17.27 7.68
N LEU A 217 -10.18 18.17 6.93
CA LEU A 217 -10.32 18.02 5.47
C LEU A 217 -9.62 19.08 4.59
N PRO A 218 -9.49 20.38 4.94
CA PRO A 218 -8.87 21.34 4.03
C PRO A 218 -7.35 21.49 4.21
N GLN A 219 -6.65 20.55 4.86
CA GLN A 219 -5.19 20.68 4.98
C GLN A 219 -4.51 20.49 3.61
N PRO A 220 -3.64 21.41 3.17
CA PRO A 220 -2.91 21.25 1.92
C PRO A 220 -2.07 19.97 1.97
N ILE A 221 -1.93 19.29 0.83
CA ILE A 221 -1.07 18.11 0.75
C ILE A 221 0.37 18.55 1.05
N PRO A 222 1.05 17.93 2.03
CA PRO A 222 2.41 18.29 2.37
C PRO A 222 3.38 17.92 1.25
N VAL A 223 4.49 18.67 1.18
CA VAL A 223 5.58 18.40 0.23
C VAL A 223 6.60 17.52 0.94
N LEU A 224 6.61 16.22 0.62
CA LEU A 224 7.52 15.26 1.25
C LEU A 224 8.90 15.29 0.59
N ASP A 225 9.94 15.05 1.40
CA ASP A 225 11.28 14.70 0.92
C ASP A 225 11.36 13.21 0.52
N VAL A 226 12.39 12.85 -0.24
CA VAL A 226 12.57 11.49 -0.82
C VAL A 226 12.66 10.40 0.26
N GLU A 227 13.27 10.69 1.41
CA GLU A 227 13.40 9.72 2.51
C GLU A 227 12.03 9.48 3.18
N SER A 228 11.30 10.56 3.47
CA SER A 228 9.94 10.51 4.01
C SER A 228 8.97 9.76 3.08
N GLU A 229 9.07 10.01 1.77
CA GLU A 229 8.26 9.33 0.75
C GLU A 229 8.59 7.84 0.66
N TYR A 230 9.87 7.46 0.73
CA TYR A 230 10.30 6.07 0.76
C TYR A 230 9.78 5.32 2.00
N VAL A 231 9.87 5.92 3.17
CA VAL A 231 9.36 5.35 4.43
C VAL A 231 7.84 5.19 4.39
N CYS A 232 7.11 6.19 3.91
CA CYS A 232 5.65 6.10 3.78
C CYS A 232 5.23 5.02 2.78
N SER A 233 5.98 4.87 1.68
CA SER A 233 5.73 3.81 0.70
C SER A 233 5.86 2.43 1.34
N LEU A 234 6.93 2.18 2.10
CA LEU A 234 7.13 0.92 2.81
C LEU A 234 6.05 0.67 3.86
N ALA A 235 5.63 1.69 4.60
CA ALA A 235 4.58 1.57 5.61
C ALA A 235 3.22 1.24 5.00
N LEU A 236 2.85 1.89 3.89
CA LEU A 236 1.62 1.60 3.15
C LEU A 236 1.65 0.19 2.51
N GLU A 237 2.79 -0.25 1.99
CA GLU A 237 2.96 -1.62 1.50
C GLU A 237 2.79 -2.66 2.62
N CYS A 238 3.30 -2.38 3.83
CA CYS A 238 3.06 -3.22 5.00
C CYS A 238 1.56 -3.28 5.34
N LEU A 239 0.88 -2.12 5.40
CA LEU A 239 -0.56 -2.05 5.69
C LEU A 239 -1.39 -2.83 4.68
N ALA A 240 -1.12 -2.66 3.38
CA ALA A 240 -1.81 -3.39 2.32
C ALA A 240 -1.69 -4.91 2.50
N HIS A 241 -0.47 -5.40 2.75
CA HIS A 241 -0.25 -6.82 2.96
C HIS A 241 -0.92 -7.33 4.25
N LEU A 242 -0.84 -6.57 5.37
CA LEU A 242 -1.52 -6.94 6.62
C LEU A 242 -3.03 -7.08 6.43
N PHE A 243 -3.66 -6.09 5.77
CA PHE A 243 -5.10 -6.10 5.52
C PHE A 243 -5.56 -7.31 4.70
N SER A 244 -4.69 -7.87 3.86
CA SER A 244 -5.00 -9.08 3.08
C SER A 244 -5.28 -10.33 3.92
N TRP A 245 -4.85 -10.40 5.20
CA TRP A 245 -5.00 -11.61 6.02
C TRP A 245 -5.46 -11.41 7.47
N ILE A 246 -5.37 -10.21 8.04
CA ILE A 246 -5.81 -9.95 9.44
C ILE A 246 -7.34 -9.88 9.58
N PRO A 247 -7.91 -10.16 10.78
CA PRO A 247 -9.30 -9.87 11.10
C PRO A 247 -9.50 -8.35 11.30
N LEU A 248 -10.08 -7.69 10.30
CA LEU A 248 -10.19 -6.22 10.26
C LEU A 248 -11.13 -5.62 11.32
N SER A 249 -12.23 -6.31 11.67
CA SER A 249 -13.30 -5.75 12.52
C SER A 249 -12.84 -5.33 13.92
N ALA A 250 -11.80 -5.99 14.46
CA ALA A 250 -11.22 -5.71 15.77
C ALA A 250 -9.90 -4.92 15.68
N SER A 251 -9.39 -4.66 14.47
CA SER A 251 -8.02 -4.15 14.28
C SER A 251 -7.94 -2.74 13.68
N ILE A 252 -8.98 -2.30 12.97
CA ILE A 252 -8.95 -1.01 12.28
C ILE A 252 -9.47 0.09 13.19
N THR A 253 -8.61 1.09 13.42
CA THR A 253 -8.97 2.30 14.16
C THR A 253 -9.44 3.41 13.22
N PRO A 254 -10.29 4.33 13.71
CA PRO A 254 -10.67 5.50 12.93
C PRO A 254 -9.48 6.39 12.53
N SER A 255 -8.42 6.47 13.34
CA SER A 255 -7.20 7.25 13.04
C SER A 255 -6.45 6.67 11.85
N LEU A 256 -6.21 5.36 11.84
CA LEU A 256 -5.56 4.66 10.73
C LEU A 256 -6.31 4.89 9.41
N LEU A 257 -7.65 4.81 9.44
CA LEU A 257 -8.48 5.08 8.27
C LEU A 257 -8.27 6.51 7.75
N THR A 258 -8.37 7.50 8.63
CA THR A 258 -8.16 8.92 8.30
C THR A 258 -6.77 9.12 7.69
N THR A 259 -5.73 8.54 8.29
CA THR A 259 -4.35 8.64 7.84
C THR A 259 -4.16 8.03 6.45
N ILE A 260 -4.70 6.84 6.18
CA ILE A 260 -4.64 6.25 4.83
C ILE A 260 -5.34 7.14 3.80
N PHE A 261 -6.52 7.70 4.13
CA PHE A 261 -7.21 8.62 3.22
C PHE A 261 -6.46 9.94 3.01
N HIS A 262 -5.73 10.44 4.01
CA HIS A 262 -4.82 11.58 3.82
C HIS A 262 -3.77 11.27 2.76
N PHE A 263 -3.17 10.09 2.81
CA PHE A 263 -2.19 9.66 1.79
C PHE A 263 -2.82 9.38 0.42
N ALA A 264 -4.06 8.90 0.35
CA ALA A 264 -4.78 8.72 -0.91
C ALA A 264 -4.90 10.05 -1.71
N ARG A 265 -4.94 11.20 -1.02
CA ARG A 265 -5.02 12.52 -1.66
C ARG A 265 -3.82 12.85 -2.54
N PHE A 266 -2.64 12.26 -2.30
CA PHE A 266 -1.46 12.46 -3.14
C PHE A 266 -1.71 12.04 -4.59
N GLY A 267 -2.54 11.02 -4.82
CA GLY A 267 -2.89 10.59 -6.17
C GLY A 267 -3.77 11.58 -6.93
N CYS A 268 -4.40 12.54 -6.23
CA CYS A 268 -5.18 13.63 -6.84
C CYS A 268 -4.35 14.92 -7.07
N ASP A 269 -3.07 14.94 -6.70
CA ASP A 269 -2.24 16.14 -6.80
C ASP A 269 -1.59 16.24 -8.19
N THR A 270 -2.12 17.13 -9.05
CA THR A 270 -1.57 17.40 -10.37
C THR A 270 -0.43 18.43 -10.36
N ARG A 271 -0.11 19.03 -9.20
CA ARG A 271 0.95 20.06 -9.07
C ARG A 271 2.32 19.54 -9.52
N ALA A 272 2.63 18.29 -9.21
CA ALA A 272 3.92 17.69 -9.54
C ALA A 272 4.12 17.54 -11.06
N ARG A 273 3.07 17.20 -11.81
CA ARG A 273 3.12 17.12 -13.29
C ARG A 273 3.20 18.47 -13.98
N LYS A 274 2.52 19.50 -13.43
CA LYS A 274 2.55 20.86 -13.98
C LYS A 274 3.94 21.49 -13.86
N MET A 275 4.65 21.28 -12.74
CA MET A 275 6.05 21.74 -12.61
C MET A 275 7.01 21.02 -13.57
N ALA A 276 6.78 19.73 -13.84
CA ALA A 276 7.59 18.97 -14.80
C ALA A 276 7.41 19.44 -16.26
N SER A 277 6.17 19.79 -16.65
CA SER A 277 5.87 20.26 -18.00
C SER A 277 6.43 21.64 -18.32
N VAL A 278 6.60 22.52 -17.32
CA VAL A 278 7.11 23.89 -17.52
C VAL A 278 8.63 23.92 -17.63
N ASN A 279 9.34 23.01 -16.95
CA ASN A 279 10.81 23.04 -16.87
C ASN A 279 11.52 22.05 -17.81
N GLY A 280 10.81 21.39 -18.73
CA GLY A 280 11.38 20.56 -19.82
C GLY A 280 12.39 19.47 -19.40
N SER A 281 12.47 19.15 -18.11
CA SER A 281 13.53 18.34 -17.51
C SER A 281 12.99 16.95 -17.20
N SER A 282 13.55 15.93 -17.85
CA SER A 282 13.17 14.53 -17.68
C SER A 282 13.22 14.06 -16.22
N GLN A 283 14.06 14.68 -15.37
CA GLN A 283 14.14 14.40 -13.92
C GLN A 283 12.89 14.83 -13.13
N ASN A 284 12.21 15.93 -13.50
CA ASN A 284 11.00 16.38 -12.80
C ASN A 284 9.77 15.50 -13.13
N CYS A 285 9.76 14.83 -14.28
CA CYS A 285 8.72 13.88 -14.66
C CYS A 285 8.73 12.64 -13.74
N VAL A 286 9.92 12.14 -13.38
CA VAL A 286 10.12 11.00 -12.47
C VAL A 286 9.62 11.33 -11.06
N LEU A 287 9.98 12.51 -10.52
CA LEU A 287 9.52 12.96 -9.19
C LEU A 287 7.99 13.12 -9.11
N GLY A 288 7.33 13.46 -10.22
CA GLY A 288 5.87 13.52 -10.30
C GLY A 288 5.18 12.15 -10.33
N GLN A 289 5.83 11.13 -10.91
CA GLN A 289 5.35 9.74 -10.86
C GLN A 289 5.51 9.14 -9.45
N GLU A 290 6.59 9.46 -8.75
CA GLU A 290 6.81 8.95 -7.39
C GLU A 290 5.73 9.47 -6.42
N ARG A 291 5.38 10.76 -6.46
CA ARG A 291 4.32 11.31 -5.59
C ARG A 291 2.96 10.65 -5.81
N GLY A 292 2.65 10.30 -7.06
CA GLY A 292 1.44 9.55 -7.40
C GLY A 292 1.41 8.15 -6.76
N ARG A 293 2.59 7.53 -6.58
CA ARG A 293 2.74 6.19 -6.00
C ARG A 293 2.17 6.09 -4.58
N LEU A 294 2.39 7.10 -3.73
CA LEU A 294 1.80 7.13 -2.39
C LEU A 294 0.27 7.07 -2.43
N GLY A 295 -0.34 7.82 -3.36
CA GLY A 295 -1.77 7.77 -3.61
C GLY A 295 -2.24 6.37 -4.05
N VAL A 296 -1.51 5.73 -4.96
CA VAL A 296 -1.82 4.37 -5.44
C VAL A 296 -1.71 3.32 -4.32
N LEU A 297 -0.66 3.40 -3.49
CA LEU A 297 -0.46 2.49 -2.36
C LEU A 297 -1.56 2.67 -1.29
N ALA A 298 -1.90 3.92 -0.96
CA ALA A 298 -2.99 4.21 -0.04
C ALA A 298 -4.35 3.74 -0.57
N MET A 299 -4.64 3.96 -1.85
CA MET A 299 -5.85 3.43 -2.49
C MET A 299 -5.88 1.90 -2.50
N SER A 300 -4.74 1.24 -2.63
CA SER A 300 -4.64 -0.21 -2.51
C SER A 300 -5.00 -0.68 -1.10
N CYS A 301 -4.51 0.01 -0.06
CA CYS A 301 -4.93 -0.25 1.33
C CYS A 301 -6.44 -0.08 1.51
N ILE A 302 -7.01 1.00 0.98
CA ILE A 302 -8.45 1.27 1.06
C ILE A 302 -9.24 0.14 0.37
N ASN A 303 -8.84 -0.29 -0.82
CA ASN A 303 -9.54 -1.35 -1.54
C ASN A 303 -9.50 -2.69 -0.79
N GLU A 304 -8.39 -3.04 -0.14
CA GLU A 304 -8.31 -4.23 0.72
C GLU A 304 -9.26 -4.14 1.92
N LEU A 305 -9.39 -2.96 2.54
CA LEU A 305 -10.36 -2.74 3.63
C LEU A 305 -11.80 -2.89 3.14
N MET A 306 -12.09 -2.32 1.96
CA MET A 306 -13.43 -2.25 1.40
C MET A 306 -13.92 -3.58 0.85
N SER A 307 -13.03 -4.39 0.27
CA SER A 307 -13.33 -5.70 -0.32
C SER A 307 -13.76 -6.73 0.73
N LYS A 308 -13.27 -6.59 1.97
CA LYS A 308 -13.53 -7.53 3.07
C LYS A 308 -14.84 -7.30 3.81
N ASN A 309 -15.72 -6.41 3.31
CA ASN A 309 -17.01 -6.07 3.92
C ASN A 309 -16.90 -5.71 5.42
N CYS A 310 -15.75 -5.15 5.85
CA CYS A 310 -15.46 -4.90 7.25
C CYS A 310 -16.59 -4.11 7.93
N VAL A 311 -16.99 -4.57 9.12
CA VAL A 311 -17.92 -3.89 10.02
C VAL A 311 -17.16 -3.73 11.35
N PRO A 312 -16.44 -2.61 11.56
CA PRO A 312 -15.73 -2.38 12.81
C PRO A 312 -16.69 -2.28 14.00
N MET A 313 -16.17 -2.47 15.22
CA MET A 313 -16.94 -2.30 16.46
C MET A 313 -17.57 -0.89 16.57
N GLU A 314 -16.88 0.14 16.07
CA GLU A 314 -17.36 1.52 15.92
C GLU A 314 -17.88 1.78 14.49
N PHE A 315 -18.81 0.93 14.05
CA PHE A 315 -19.28 0.86 12.67
C PHE A 315 -19.76 2.20 12.09
N GLU A 316 -20.49 3.00 12.89
CA GLU A 316 -21.09 4.26 12.44
C GLU A 316 -20.03 5.34 12.20
N GLU A 317 -19.07 5.52 13.11
CA GLU A 317 -17.98 6.49 12.94
C GLU A 317 -17.03 6.09 11.80
N TYR A 318 -16.74 4.79 11.68
CA TYR A 318 -15.96 4.25 10.57
C TYR A 318 -16.62 4.51 9.20
N LEU A 319 -17.91 4.20 9.07
CA LEU A 319 -18.65 4.43 7.83
C LEU A 319 -18.78 5.92 7.51
N LEU A 320 -19.04 6.76 8.52
CA LEU A 320 -19.15 8.20 8.34
C LEU A 320 -17.82 8.80 7.86
N ARG A 321 -16.70 8.44 8.49
CA ARG A 321 -15.36 8.88 8.04
C ARG A 321 -15.06 8.38 6.65
N MET A 322 -15.30 7.11 6.36
CA MET A 322 -15.11 6.53 5.04
C MET A 322 -15.91 7.30 3.99
N PHE A 323 -17.20 7.56 4.24
CA PHE A 323 -18.06 8.35 3.37
C PHE A 323 -17.52 9.77 3.15
N GLN A 324 -17.20 10.50 4.22
CA GLN A 324 -16.71 11.87 4.14
C GLN A 324 -15.45 11.95 3.28
N GLN A 325 -14.54 10.97 3.44
CA GLN A 325 -13.31 10.91 2.65
C GLN A 325 -13.58 10.50 1.19
N THR A 326 -14.51 9.58 0.92
CA THR A 326 -14.98 9.25 -0.45
C THR A 326 -15.50 10.50 -1.15
N PHE A 327 -16.41 11.22 -0.49
CA PHE A 327 -17.03 12.41 -1.04
C PHE A 327 -15.98 13.49 -1.30
N TYR A 328 -15.06 13.70 -0.34
CA TYR A 328 -13.95 14.63 -0.49
C TYR A 328 -13.06 14.29 -1.69
N LEU A 329 -12.62 13.04 -1.84
CA LEU A 329 -11.76 12.63 -2.97
C LEU A 329 -12.50 12.78 -4.30
N LEU A 330 -13.76 12.35 -4.36
CA LEU A 330 -14.57 12.43 -5.56
C LEU A 330 -14.82 13.89 -5.96
N GLN A 331 -15.21 14.73 -5.00
CA GLN A 331 -15.36 16.17 -5.21
C GLN A 331 -14.03 16.80 -5.60
N LYS A 332 -12.90 16.38 -5.03
CA LYS A 332 -11.59 16.90 -5.42
C LYS A 332 -11.28 16.57 -6.87
N ILE A 333 -11.61 15.38 -7.36
CA ILE A 333 -11.40 14.96 -8.74
C ILE A 333 -12.37 15.66 -9.71
N THR A 334 -13.63 15.88 -9.29
CA THR A 334 -14.71 16.42 -10.13
C THR A 334 -15.15 17.84 -9.75
N LYS A 335 -14.27 18.62 -9.09
CA LYS A 335 -14.62 19.89 -8.42
C LYS A 335 -15.23 20.92 -9.37
N ASP A 336 -14.80 20.90 -10.62
CA ASP A 336 -15.21 21.90 -11.60
C ASP A 336 -16.56 21.55 -12.24
N ASN A 337 -17.36 22.58 -12.52
CA ASN A 337 -18.66 22.42 -13.18
C ASN A 337 -18.55 22.24 -14.70
N ASN A 338 -17.37 22.48 -15.30
CA ASN A 338 -17.17 22.33 -16.73
C ASN A 338 -16.73 20.89 -17.08
N ALA A 339 -17.49 20.24 -17.96
CA ALA A 339 -17.20 18.92 -18.51
C ALA A 339 -15.76 18.80 -19.05
N HIS A 340 -15.29 19.83 -19.76
CA HIS A 340 -13.96 19.82 -20.35
C HIS A 340 -12.82 19.85 -19.32
N THR A 341 -13.00 20.55 -18.20
CA THR A 341 -11.96 20.65 -17.17
C THR A 341 -11.89 19.37 -16.34
N VAL A 342 -13.03 18.74 -16.04
CA VAL A 342 -13.07 17.43 -15.37
C VAL A 342 -12.40 16.36 -16.24
N LYS A 343 -12.68 16.34 -17.55
CA LYS A 343 -12.04 15.42 -18.48
C LYS A 343 -10.52 15.63 -18.53
N SER A 344 -10.07 16.88 -18.73
CA SER A 344 -8.64 17.22 -18.75
C SER A 344 -7.94 16.78 -17.45
N ARG A 345 -8.56 17.05 -16.30
CA ARG A 345 -8.01 16.65 -15.00
C ARG A 345 -7.89 15.14 -14.86
N LEU A 346 -8.90 14.38 -15.25
CA LEU A 346 -8.85 12.91 -15.24
C LEU A 346 -7.76 12.36 -16.17
N GLU A 347 -7.54 13.01 -17.31
CA GLU A 347 -6.44 12.67 -18.22
C GLU A 347 -5.06 12.99 -17.62
N GLU A 348 -4.98 14.03 -16.79
CA GLU A 348 -3.81 14.42 -15.99
C GLU A 348 -3.61 13.57 -14.72
N LEU A 349 -4.42 12.56 -14.42
CA LEU A 349 -4.20 11.66 -13.28
C LEU A 349 -3.42 10.40 -13.67
N ASP A 350 -2.84 9.72 -12.68
CA ASP A 350 -2.08 8.49 -12.89
C ASP A 350 -3.06 7.37 -13.22
N GLU A 351 -2.77 6.58 -14.25
CA GLU A 351 -3.68 5.54 -14.72
C GLU A 351 -3.93 4.48 -13.65
N SER A 352 -2.87 4.07 -12.93
CA SER A 352 -2.96 3.11 -11.82
C SER A 352 -3.80 3.68 -10.67
N TYR A 353 -3.68 4.99 -10.40
CA TYR A 353 -4.51 5.64 -9.39
C TYR A 353 -5.98 5.66 -9.80
N ILE A 354 -6.27 6.00 -11.06
CA ILE A 354 -7.62 6.02 -11.61
C ILE A 354 -8.25 4.62 -11.55
N GLU A 355 -7.51 3.57 -11.89
CA GLU A 355 -7.95 2.17 -11.77
C GLU A 355 -8.33 1.85 -10.32
N LYS A 356 -7.42 2.08 -9.36
CA LYS A 356 -7.68 1.80 -7.95
C LYS A 356 -8.83 2.63 -7.37
N PHE A 357 -8.97 3.88 -7.78
CA PHE A 357 -10.09 4.74 -7.37
C PHE A 357 -11.43 4.28 -7.97
N THR A 358 -11.42 3.75 -9.20
CA THR A 358 -12.61 3.15 -9.81
C THR A 358 -13.04 1.89 -9.06
N ASP A 359 -12.09 1.02 -8.73
CA ASP A 359 -12.34 -0.17 -7.92
C ASP A 359 -12.91 0.19 -6.54
N PHE A 360 -12.38 1.25 -5.93
CA PHE A 360 -12.90 1.76 -4.66
C PHE A 360 -14.36 2.19 -4.78
N LEU A 361 -14.69 3.02 -5.78
CA LEU A 361 -16.07 3.47 -6.00
C LEU A 361 -17.00 2.27 -6.26
N ARG A 362 -16.55 1.27 -7.01
CA ARG A 362 -17.29 0.03 -7.23
C ARG A 362 -17.57 -0.69 -5.92
N LEU A 363 -16.54 -0.90 -5.10
CA LEU A 363 -16.68 -1.56 -3.79
C LEU A 363 -17.61 -0.77 -2.87
N PHE A 364 -17.43 0.56 -2.80
CA PHE A 364 -18.26 1.45 -1.99
C PHE A 364 -19.73 1.37 -2.39
N VAL A 365 -20.03 1.52 -3.69
CA VAL A 365 -21.41 1.49 -4.20
C VAL A 365 -22.05 0.11 -4.04
N SER A 366 -21.33 -0.96 -4.35
CA SER A 366 -21.89 -2.32 -4.33
C SER A 366 -22.07 -2.89 -2.92
N VAL A 367 -21.18 -2.54 -1.99
CA VAL A 367 -21.16 -3.12 -0.63
C VAL A 367 -21.72 -2.17 0.42
N HIS A 368 -21.31 -0.90 0.39
CA HIS A 368 -21.46 -0.01 1.55
C HIS A 368 -22.55 1.05 1.38
N LEU A 369 -22.89 1.45 0.15
CA LEU A 369 -23.88 2.49 -0.10
C LEU A 369 -25.25 2.19 0.54
N ARG A 370 -25.72 0.93 0.49
CA ARG A 370 -26.99 0.54 1.13
C ARG A 370 -26.99 0.70 2.65
N ARG A 371 -25.82 0.63 3.27
CA ARG A 371 -25.67 0.75 4.73
C ARG A 371 -25.79 2.21 5.18
N ILE A 372 -25.54 3.16 4.27
CA ILE A 372 -25.46 4.59 4.56
C ILE A 372 -26.56 5.42 3.88
N GLU A 373 -27.24 4.90 2.85
CA GLU A 373 -28.26 5.66 2.11
C GLU A 373 -29.48 6.04 2.97
N SER A 374 -29.73 5.30 4.05
CA SER A 374 -30.76 5.60 5.03
C SER A 374 -30.32 6.61 6.10
N TYR A 375 -29.02 6.96 6.14
CA TYR A 375 -28.49 7.91 7.11
C TYR A 375 -28.86 9.33 6.70
N SER A 376 -29.56 10.07 7.57
CA SER A 376 -30.12 11.39 7.25
C SER A 376 -29.06 12.45 6.91
N GLN A 377 -27.82 12.26 7.36
CA GLN A 377 -26.70 13.15 7.05
C GLN A 377 -25.98 12.79 5.74
N PHE A 378 -26.36 11.70 5.05
CA PHE A 378 -25.72 11.29 3.81
C PHE A 378 -26.39 12.00 2.60
N PRO A 379 -25.66 12.88 1.88
CA PRO A 379 -26.15 13.62 0.73
C PRO A 379 -26.14 12.72 -0.52
N VAL A 380 -27.08 11.77 -0.56
CA VAL A 380 -27.16 10.73 -1.62
C VAL A 380 -27.14 11.38 -3.01
N VAL A 381 -27.90 12.47 -3.19
CA VAL A 381 -28.10 13.11 -4.50
C VAL A 381 -26.80 13.76 -4.99
N GLU A 382 -26.10 14.47 -4.12
CA GLU A 382 -24.82 15.11 -4.39
C GLU A 382 -23.76 14.06 -4.70
N PHE A 383 -23.71 12.98 -3.91
CA PHE A 383 -22.80 11.87 -4.16
C PHE A 383 -23.03 11.24 -5.54
N LEU A 384 -24.29 10.94 -5.89
CA LEU A 384 -24.65 10.40 -7.20
C LEU A 384 -24.33 11.38 -8.33
N THR A 385 -24.45 12.68 -8.11
CA THR A 385 -24.08 13.72 -9.08
C THR A 385 -22.58 13.75 -9.34
N LEU A 386 -21.76 13.66 -8.30
CA LEU A 386 -20.30 13.59 -8.44
C LEU A 386 -19.85 12.28 -9.08
N LEU A 387 -20.49 11.16 -8.70
CA LEU A 387 -20.24 9.85 -9.30
C LEU A 387 -20.56 9.86 -10.79
N PHE A 388 -21.70 10.46 -11.16
CA PHE A 388 -22.08 10.68 -12.55
C PHE A 388 -21.01 11.49 -13.30
N LYS A 389 -20.58 12.64 -12.74
CA LYS A 389 -19.53 13.46 -13.35
C LYS A 389 -18.26 12.63 -13.59
N TYR A 390 -17.83 11.83 -12.61
CA TYR A 390 -16.66 10.97 -12.74
C TYR A 390 -16.81 9.94 -13.85
N THR A 391 -17.89 9.14 -13.84
CA THR A 391 -18.10 8.04 -14.79
C THR A 391 -18.20 8.51 -16.24
N PHE A 392 -18.79 9.68 -16.50
CA PHE A 392 -18.96 10.21 -17.86
C PHE A 392 -17.68 10.81 -18.46
N HIS A 393 -16.80 11.35 -17.63
CA HIS A 393 -15.60 12.05 -18.10
C HIS A 393 -14.33 11.17 -18.05
N GLN A 394 -14.41 10.01 -17.40
CA GLN A 394 -13.33 9.03 -17.36
C GLN A 394 -13.28 8.22 -18.66
N VAL A 395 -12.35 8.56 -19.55
CA VAL A 395 -12.21 7.90 -20.87
C VAL A 395 -11.13 6.80 -20.85
N LYS A 396 -10.22 6.80 -19.87
CA LYS A 396 -8.94 6.04 -19.90
C LYS A 396 -8.94 4.62 -19.33
N ALA A 397 -9.94 4.17 -18.56
CA ALA A 397 -9.86 2.82 -17.97
C ALA A 397 -10.11 1.73 -19.03
N GLN A 398 -9.20 0.73 -19.08
CA GLN A 398 -9.01 -0.41 -19.99
C GLN A 398 -10.23 -1.16 -20.58
N THR A 399 -11.45 -0.84 -20.17
CA THR A 399 -12.65 -1.42 -20.74
C THR A 399 -13.26 -0.41 -21.72
N GLY A 400 -13.14 -0.63 -23.02
CA GLY A 400 -13.88 0.08 -24.08
C GLY A 400 -15.42 -0.14 -24.00
N LEU A 401 -15.98 -0.14 -22.79
CA LEU A 401 -17.35 -0.46 -22.48
C LEU A 401 -18.23 0.80 -22.58
N PRO A 402 -19.44 0.69 -23.18
CA PRO A 402 -20.43 1.76 -23.20
C PRO A 402 -20.84 2.24 -21.81
N PHE A 403 -21.42 3.44 -21.74
CA PHE A 403 -21.95 4.07 -20.52
C PHE A 403 -22.79 3.11 -19.65
N LEU A 404 -23.69 2.35 -20.27
CA LEU A 404 -24.58 1.42 -19.59
C LEU A 404 -23.82 0.26 -18.93
N ASP A 405 -22.74 -0.20 -19.54
CA ASP A 405 -21.92 -1.27 -18.98
C ASP A 405 -21.04 -0.75 -17.85
N ARG A 406 -20.59 0.52 -17.87
CA ARG A 406 -19.85 1.13 -16.76
C ARG A 406 -20.74 1.45 -15.57
N ALA A 407 -21.91 2.02 -15.82
CA ALA A 407 -22.92 2.21 -14.78
C ALA A 407 -23.38 0.86 -14.22
N SER A 408 -23.68 -0.12 -15.08
CA SER A 408 -24.02 -1.48 -14.63
C SER A 408 -22.86 -2.14 -13.90
N PHE A 409 -21.61 -1.94 -14.31
CA PHE A 409 -20.46 -2.51 -13.61
C PHE A 409 -20.27 -1.88 -12.22
N LEU A 410 -20.46 -0.57 -12.08
CA LEU A 410 -20.40 0.15 -10.81
C LEU A 410 -21.60 -0.16 -9.88
N PHE A 411 -22.81 -0.29 -10.43
CA PHE A 411 -24.05 -0.47 -9.65
C PHE A 411 -24.50 -1.93 -9.48
N LEU A 412 -24.18 -2.84 -10.41
CA LEU A 412 -24.60 -4.26 -10.40
C LEU A 412 -23.44 -5.25 -10.16
N GLY A 413 -22.18 -4.82 -10.23
CA GLY A 413 -21.01 -5.65 -9.91
C GLY A 413 -20.73 -6.81 -10.87
N LYS A 414 -21.51 -7.00 -11.96
CA LYS A 414 -21.29 -7.98 -13.04
C LYS A 414 -21.52 -7.35 -14.42
N ARG A 415 -20.82 -7.84 -15.45
CA ARG A 415 -21.26 -7.69 -16.86
C ARG A 415 -22.63 -8.38 -16.96
N ALA A 416 -23.69 -7.64 -17.24
CA ALA A 416 -25.01 -8.24 -17.38
C ALA A 416 -25.23 -8.71 -18.84
N PRO A 417 -25.41 -10.02 -19.11
CA PRO A 417 -26.24 -10.44 -20.21
C PRO A 417 -27.70 -10.45 -19.71
N HIS A 418 -28.48 -9.47 -20.16
CA HIS A 418 -29.91 -9.24 -19.90
C HIS A 418 -30.34 -8.70 -18.52
N PRO A 419 -31.32 -7.77 -18.49
CA PRO A 419 -31.84 -7.20 -17.27
C PRO A 419 -32.81 -8.19 -16.61
N THR A 420 -32.46 -8.69 -15.42
CA THR A 420 -33.44 -9.26 -14.49
C THR A 420 -33.82 -8.21 -13.46
N PRO A 421 -35.10 -8.10 -13.06
CA PRO A 421 -35.56 -7.04 -12.18
C PRO A 421 -35.19 -7.38 -10.74
N SER A 422 -33.98 -6.98 -10.32
CA SER A 422 -33.62 -6.86 -8.91
C SER A 422 -33.44 -5.38 -8.56
N ILE A 423 -33.65 -5.04 -7.29
CA ILE A 423 -33.74 -3.70 -6.66
C ILE A 423 -32.62 -2.70 -7.07
N SER A 424 -31.53 -3.16 -7.68
CA SER A 424 -30.57 -2.33 -8.42
C SER A 424 -31.21 -1.48 -9.53
N SER A 425 -32.36 -1.89 -10.06
CA SER A 425 -33.18 -1.08 -10.95
C SER A 425 -33.64 0.20 -10.24
N SER A 426 -33.92 0.19 -8.95
CA SER A 426 -34.36 1.38 -8.19
C SER A 426 -33.30 2.47 -8.12
N LEU A 427 -32.03 2.15 -7.84
CA LEU A 427 -30.93 3.13 -7.84
C LEU A 427 -30.58 3.61 -9.26
N TYR A 428 -30.66 2.72 -10.24
CA TYR A 428 -30.54 3.08 -11.65
C TYR A 428 -31.66 4.03 -12.09
N TYR A 429 -32.91 3.74 -11.75
CA TYR A 429 -34.08 4.58 -11.98
C TYR A 429 -34.04 5.87 -11.15
N ARG A 430 -33.49 5.87 -9.93
CA ARG A 430 -33.29 7.09 -9.12
C ARG A 430 -32.22 7.99 -9.72
N THR A 431 -31.14 7.43 -10.26
CA THR A 431 -30.12 8.18 -11.01
C THR A 431 -30.71 8.77 -12.30
N ILE A 432 -31.57 8.02 -13.01
CA ILE A 432 -32.32 8.50 -14.18
C ILE A 432 -33.41 9.53 -13.79
N ASN A 433 -34.06 9.39 -12.64
CA ASN A 433 -35.08 10.34 -12.17
C ASN A 433 -34.46 11.64 -11.63
N ALA A 434 -33.30 11.57 -10.95
CA ALA A 434 -32.50 12.74 -10.60
C ALA A 434 -32.10 13.54 -11.87
N PHE A 435 -31.83 12.84 -12.97
CA PHE A 435 -31.59 13.43 -14.28
C PHE A 435 -32.83 14.07 -14.93
N SER A 436 -34.04 13.57 -14.64
CA SER A 436 -35.29 14.21 -15.09
C SER A 436 -35.55 15.52 -14.35
N LEU A 437 -35.23 15.57 -13.04
CA LEU A 437 -35.35 16.76 -12.21
C LEU A 437 -34.29 17.84 -12.51
N SER A 438 -33.05 17.46 -12.86
CA SER A 438 -32.01 18.42 -13.26
C SER A 438 -32.20 19.00 -14.67
N LYS A 439 -33.19 18.49 -15.42
CA LYS A 439 -33.53 18.92 -16.78
C LYS A 439 -34.77 19.81 -16.86
N SER A 440 -35.35 20.26 -15.75
CA SER A 440 -36.31 21.37 -15.79
C SER A 440 -35.55 22.68 -16.02
N PRO A 441 -35.61 23.31 -17.21
CA PRO A 441 -35.29 24.72 -17.30
C PRO A 441 -36.34 25.46 -16.46
N GLY A 442 -35.88 26.34 -15.58
CA GLY A 442 -36.76 27.37 -15.03
C GLY A 442 -37.41 28.12 -16.19
N LEU A 443 -38.73 28.25 -16.11
CA LEU A 443 -39.44 29.39 -16.70
C LEU A 443 -38.94 30.68 -16.04
#